data_AF-T1FAX4-F1
#
_entry.id   AF-T1FAX4-F1
#
_cell.length_a   1.000
_cell.length_b   1.000
_cell.length_c   1.000
_cell.angle_alpha   90.00
_cell.angle_beta   90.00
_cell.angle_gamma   90.00
#
_symmetry.space_group_name_H-M   'P 1'
#
loop_
_entity.id
_entity.type
_entity.pdbx_description
1 polymer ?
#
loop_
_entity_poly.entity_id
_entity_poly.type
_entity_poly.pdbx_seq_one_letter_code
_entity_poly.pdbx_strand_id
1 'polypeptide(L)'
;MADVITDRINETSEIKVFEIKKRISDAYKIFTPESSESVSIKEIGTLVRSLGCYPSEADLHEIFREVEDEDVPGSIKKDKFITFMVKVLIEKRYRPASKRMLSNAFKIIDAENKGFIDPDVMKKLLMEEGEPFSLEEVDEMFSVAVNQDKNGIYYDDYILTLLDEQMRV
;
A
#
# COMPACT_ATOMS: atom_id res chain seq x y z
N MET A 1 -36.79 -15.09 16.69
CA MET A 1 -35.87 -14.01 17.13
C MET A 1 -34.47 -14.14 16.54
N ALA A 2 -34.02 -15.33 16.09
CA ALA A 2 -32.73 -15.49 15.39
C ALA A 2 -32.75 -15.00 13.93
N ASP A 3 -33.90 -15.09 13.24
CA ASP A 3 -33.99 -14.76 11.80
C ASP A 3 -33.80 -13.26 11.50
N VAL A 4 -34.39 -12.37 12.29
CA VAL A 4 -34.27 -10.91 12.09
C VAL A 4 -32.84 -10.40 12.34
N ILE A 5 -32.08 -11.07 13.21
CA ILE A 5 -30.69 -10.69 13.52
C ILE A 5 -29.76 -11.15 12.40
N THR A 6 -29.93 -12.40 11.92
CA THR A 6 -29.14 -12.93 10.79
C THR A 6 -29.41 -12.16 9.49
N ASP A 7 -30.67 -11.83 9.20
CA ASP A 7 -31.03 -11.07 8.00
C ASP A 7 -30.41 -9.67 8.00
N ARG A 8 -30.44 -8.97 9.15
CA ARG A 8 -29.80 -7.65 9.29
C ARG A 8 -28.28 -7.70 9.19
N ILE A 9 -27.64 -8.77 9.68
CA ILE A 9 -26.19 -8.97 9.57
C ILE A 9 -25.78 -9.24 8.11
N ASN A 10 -26.57 -10.03 7.38
CA ASN A 10 -26.35 -10.29 5.96
C ASN A 10 -26.54 -9.01 5.11
N GLU A 11 -27.63 -8.27 5.35
CA GLU A 11 -27.92 -7.00 4.68
C GLU A 11 -26.80 -5.95 4.92
N THR A 12 -26.30 -5.85 6.15
CA THR A 12 -25.17 -4.97 6.48
C THR A 12 -23.87 -5.40 5.78
N SER A 13 -23.66 -6.70 5.61
CA SER A 13 -22.49 -7.26 4.93
C SER A 13 -22.56 -7.04 3.41
N GLU A 14 -23.73 -7.18 2.81
CA GLU A 14 -23.96 -6.90 1.39
C GLU A 14 -23.77 -5.43 1.05
N ILE A 15 -24.31 -4.51 1.87
CA ILE A 15 -24.09 -3.06 1.73
C ILE A 15 -22.60 -2.73 1.76
N LYS A 16 -21.87 -3.31 2.71
CA LYS A 16 -20.42 -3.10 2.84
C LYS A 16 -19.64 -3.61 1.62
N VAL A 17 -20.01 -4.77 1.07
CA VAL A 17 -19.38 -5.31 -0.14
C VAL A 17 -19.68 -4.42 -1.35
N PHE A 18 -20.92 -3.91 -1.45
CA PHE A 18 -21.30 -2.99 -2.51
C PHE A 18 -20.48 -1.69 -2.47
N GLU A 19 -20.31 -1.08 -1.30
CA GLU A 19 -19.48 0.11 -1.12
C GLU A 19 -18.01 -0.14 -1.48
N ILE A 20 -17.46 -1.29 -1.08
CA ILE A 20 -16.08 -1.69 -1.43
C ILE A 20 -15.94 -1.83 -2.95
N LYS A 21 -16.87 -2.54 -3.61
CA LYS A 21 -16.86 -2.71 -5.08
C LYS A 21 -16.93 -1.37 -5.80
N LYS A 22 -17.78 -0.45 -5.31
CA LYS A 22 -17.90 0.90 -5.86
C LYS A 22 -16.57 1.64 -5.73
N ARG A 23 -15.96 1.66 -4.55
CA ARG A 23 -14.66 2.31 -4.32
C ARG A 23 -13.56 1.75 -5.23
N ILE A 24 -13.50 0.42 -5.40
CA ILE A 24 -12.53 -0.21 -6.31
C ILE A 24 -12.80 0.19 -7.76
N SER A 25 -14.06 0.21 -8.18
CA SER A 25 -14.45 0.59 -9.54
C SER A 25 -14.11 2.05 -9.85
N ASP A 26 -14.32 2.95 -8.88
CA ASP A 26 -14.01 4.37 -9.01
C ASP A 26 -12.49 4.57 -9.13
N ALA A 27 -11.69 3.90 -8.30
CA ALA A 27 -10.23 3.92 -8.41
C ALA A 27 -9.77 3.37 -9.77
N TYR A 28 -10.25 2.19 -10.18
CA TYR A 28 -9.90 1.61 -11.48
C TYR A 28 -10.17 2.58 -12.64
N LYS A 29 -11.30 3.28 -12.61
CA LYS A 29 -11.67 4.26 -13.63
C LYS A 29 -10.68 5.44 -13.69
N ILE A 30 -10.18 5.92 -12.54
CA ILE A 30 -9.20 7.02 -12.49
C ILE A 30 -7.91 6.64 -13.22
N PHE A 31 -7.47 5.39 -13.11
CA PHE A 31 -6.24 4.90 -13.74
C PHE A 31 -6.46 4.32 -15.14
N THR A 32 -7.69 4.30 -15.66
CA THR A 32 -7.98 3.83 -17.02
C THR A 32 -7.86 5.00 -18.00
N PRO A 33 -6.94 4.96 -18.98
CA PRO A 33 -6.84 6.00 -20.01
C PRO A 33 -8.15 6.15 -20.79
N GLU A 34 -8.50 7.36 -21.23
CA GLU A 34 -9.73 7.59 -22.01
C GLU A 34 -9.82 6.79 -23.32
N SER A 35 -8.66 6.41 -23.87
CA SER A 35 -8.55 5.61 -25.10
C SER A 35 -8.51 4.10 -24.85
N SER A 36 -8.60 3.65 -23.60
CA SER A 36 -8.49 2.24 -23.19
C SER A 36 -9.71 1.82 -22.37
N GLU A 37 -10.07 0.55 -22.45
CA GLU A 37 -11.06 -0.05 -21.55
C GLU A 37 -10.41 -0.70 -20.31
N SER A 38 -9.08 -0.66 -20.26
CA SER A 38 -8.29 -1.37 -19.26
C SER A 38 -7.10 -0.57 -18.74
N VAL A 39 -6.67 -0.94 -17.53
CA VAL A 39 -5.50 -0.35 -16.88
C VAL A 39 -4.24 -1.09 -17.32
N SER A 40 -3.15 -0.36 -17.54
CA SER A 40 -1.83 -0.93 -17.82
C SER A 40 -1.25 -1.57 -16.56
N ILE A 41 -0.53 -2.68 -16.68
CA ILE A 41 0.20 -3.28 -15.56
C ILE A 41 1.13 -2.27 -14.87
N LYS A 42 1.68 -1.30 -15.60
CA LYS A 42 2.58 -0.28 -15.02
C LYS A 42 1.92 0.54 -13.91
N GLU A 43 0.59 0.65 -13.93
CA GLU A 43 -0.19 1.40 -12.94
C GLU A 43 -0.66 0.54 -11.76
N ILE A 44 -0.39 -0.77 -11.75
CA ILE A 44 -0.95 -1.69 -10.75
C ILE A 44 -0.54 -1.30 -9.32
N GLY A 45 0.72 -0.90 -9.14
CA GLY A 45 1.24 -0.47 -7.84
C GLY A 45 0.49 0.76 -7.32
N THR A 46 0.38 1.79 -8.15
CA THR A 46 -0.33 3.03 -7.80
C THR A 46 -1.82 2.79 -7.55
N LEU A 47 -2.46 1.98 -8.39
CA LEU A 47 -3.87 1.63 -8.27
C LEU A 47 -4.18 0.83 -6.98
N VAL A 48 -3.32 -0.11 -6.60
CA VAL A 48 -3.50 -0.87 -5.34
C VAL A 48 -3.22 0.02 -4.13
N ARG A 49 -2.20 0.89 -4.20
CA ARG A 49 -1.85 1.85 -3.14
C ARG A 49 -2.95 2.89 -2.91
N SER A 50 -3.62 3.36 -3.97
CA SER A 50 -4.77 4.27 -3.86
C SER A 50 -5.99 3.65 -3.17
N LEU A 51 -6.02 2.32 -3.02
CA LEU A 51 -7.04 1.59 -2.26
C LEU A 51 -6.66 1.39 -0.79
N GLY A 52 -5.52 1.95 -0.36
CA GLY A 52 -4.97 1.87 1.00
C GLY A 52 -4.24 0.56 1.29
N CYS A 53 -3.79 -0.14 0.24
CA CYS A 53 -3.03 -1.39 0.34
C CYS A 53 -1.56 -1.16 -0.02
N TYR A 54 -0.63 -1.74 0.73
CA TYR A 54 0.81 -1.56 0.55
C TYR A 54 1.49 -2.91 0.30
N PRO A 55 1.22 -3.56 -0.85
CA PRO A 55 1.93 -4.77 -1.25
C PRO A 55 3.41 -4.46 -1.54
N SER A 56 4.26 -5.47 -1.36
CA SER A 56 5.64 -5.46 -1.84
C SER A 56 5.69 -5.60 -3.37
N GLU A 57 6.86 -5.45 -3.99
CA GLU A 57 7.01 -5.66 -5.43
C GLU A 57 6.77 -7.14 -5.82
N ALA A 58 7.23 -8.07 -4.97
CA ALA A 58 6.90 -9.49 -5.13
C ALA A 58 5.37 -9.74 -5.06
N ASP A 59 4.68 -9.12 -4.08
CA ASP A 59 3.22 -9.20 -3.98
C ASP A 59 2.54 -8.62 -5.24
N LEU A 60 3.00 -7.48 -5.76
CA LEU A 60 2.44 -6.86 -6.96
C LEU A 60 2.56 -7.77 -8.19
N HIS A 61 3.67 -8.50 -8.32
CA HIS A 61 3.82 -9.51 -9.37
C HIS A 61 2.82 -10.66 -9.23
N GLU A 62 2.49 -11.09 -8.01
CA GLU A 62 1.45 -12.10 -7.79
C GLU A 62 0.06 -11.54 -8.10
N ILE A 63 -0.24 -10.33 -7.62
CA ILE A 63 -1.52 -9.65 -7.89
C ILE A 63 -1.71 -9.53 -9.40
N PHE A 64 -0.68 -9.11 -10.14
CA PHE A 64 -0.75 -9.00 -11.59
C PHE A 64 -1.15 -10.31 -12.26
N ARG A 65 -0.52 -11.43 -11.92
CA ARG A 65 -0.84 -12.74 -12.51
C ARG A 65 -2.30 -13.14 -12.31
N GLU A 66 -2.88 -12.78 -11.17
CA GLU A 66 -4.28 -13.07 -10.85
C GLU A 66 -5.27 -12.18 -11.62
N VAL A 67 -4.86 -10.96 -12.00
CA VAL A 67 -5.75 -9.95 -12.58
C VAL A 67 -5.48 -9.65 -14.06
N GLU A 68 -4.44 -10.24 -14.65
CA GLU A 68 -4.08 -10.04 -16.05
C GLU A 68 -5.23 -10.42 -17.00
N ASP A 69 -5.43 -9.59 -18.02
CA ASP A 69 -6.30 -9.89 -19.15
C ASP A 69 -5.60 -10.91 -20.07
N GLU A 70 -6.18 -12.10 -20.18
CA GLU A 70 -5.65 -13.19 -21.01
C GLU A 70 -5.69 -12.83 -22.50
N ASP A 71 -6.61 -11.95 -22.91
CA ASP A 71 -6.76 -11.51 -24.29
C ASP A 71 -5.77 -10.38 -24.65
N VAL A 72 -5.31 -9.62 -23.65
CA VAL A 72 -4.47 -8.43 -23.84
C VAL A 72 -3.32 -8.43 -22.82
N PRO A 73 -2.19 -9.06 -23.15
CA PRO A 73 -1.04 -9.15 -22.25
C PRO A 73 -0.55 -7.79 -21.76
N GLY A 74 -0.16 -7.72 -20.49
CA GLY A 74 0.26 -6.49 -19.84
C GLY A 74 -0.88 -5.54 -19.48
N SER A 75 -2.13 -5.98 -19.60
CA SER A 75 -3.32 -5.25 -19.21
C SER A 75 -4.06 -5.93 -18.05
N ILE A 76 -4.73 -5.12 -17.22
CA ILE A 76 -5.50 -5.59 -16.07
C ILE A 76 -6.96 -5.73 -16.47
N LYS A 77 -7.58 -6.90 -16.22
CA LYS A 77 -9.02 -7.09 -16.43
C LYS A 77 -9.80 -6.51 -15.26
N LYS A 78 -10.72 -5.57 -15.53
CA LYS A 78 -11.54 -4.91 -14.51
C LYS A 78 -12.27 -5.88 -13.57
N ASP A 79 -12.95 -6.88 -14.11
CA ASP A 79 -13.76 -7.81 -13.30
C ASP A 79 -12.89 -8.71 -12.41
N LYS A 80 -11.73 -9.15 -12.90
CA LYS A 80 -10.75 -9.89 -12.10
C LYS A 80 -10.18 -9.01 -10.99
N PHE A 81 -9.80 -7.77 -11.32
CA PHE A 81 -9.27 -6.81 -10.36
C PHE A 81 -10.27 -6.48 -9.24
N ILE A 82 -11.53 -6.20 -9.58
CA ILE A 82 -12.58 -5.94 -8.59
C ILE A 82 -12.76 -7.16 -7.67
N THR A 83 -12.87 -8.36 -8.25
CA THR A 83 -13.06 -9.59 -7.49
C THR A 83 -11.90 -9.85 -6.53
N PHE A 84 -10.67 -9.69 -7.02
CA PHE A 84 -9.46 -9.86 -6.24
C PHE A 84 -9.37 -8.83 -5.10
N MET A 85 -9.57 -7.54 -5.41
CA MET A 85 -9.44 -6.47 -4.42
C MET A 85 -10.55 -6.49 -3.36
N VAL A 86 -11.76 -6.93 -3.70
CA VAL A 86 -12.82 -7.17 -2.70
C VAL A 86 -12.33 -8.19 -1.67
N LYS A 87 -11.75 -9.31 -2.12
CA LYS A 87 -11.20 -10.34 -1.23
C LYS A 87 -10.08 -9.78 -0.36
N VAL A 88 -9.11 -9.09 -0.96
CA VAL A 88 -7.99 -8.44 -0.24
C VAL A 88 -8.49 -7.52 0.87
N LEU A 89 -9.47 -6.66 0.58
CA LEU A 89 -9.97 -5.67 1.54
C LEU A 89 -10.81 -6.28 2.66
N ILE A 90 -11.59 -7.33 2.37
CA ILE A 90 -12.36 -8.08 3.36
C ILE A 90 -11.42 -8.87 4.29
N GLU A 91 -10.44 -9.56 3.71
CA GLU A 91 -9.42 -10.34 4.42
C GLU A 91 -8.37 -9.46 5.11
N LYS A 92 -8.41 -8.15 4.88
CA LYS A 92 -7.49 -7.16 5.48
C LYS A 92 -6.02 -7.44 5.13
N ARG A 93 -5.76 -7.96 3.94
CA ARG A 93 -4.41 -8.15 3.40
C ARG A 93 -3.78 -6.80 3.04
N TYR A 94 -2.45 -6.75 3.03
CA TYR A 94 -1.65 -5.58 2.62
C TYR A 94 -1.96 -4.30 3.38
N ARG A 95 -2.41 -4.40 4.64
CA ARG A 95 -2.64 -3.21 5.46
C ARG A 95 -1.33 -2.49 5.77
N PRO A 96 -1.36 -1.16 5.86
CA PRO A 96 -0.20 -0.40 6.29
C PRO A 96 0.29 -0.87 7.66
N ALA A 97 1.60 -0.79 7.86
CA ALA A 97 2.20 -1.08 9.16
C ALA A 97 1.61 -0.16 10.24
N SER A 98 1.28 -0.75 11.39
CA SER A 98 0.82 0.04 12.54
C SER A 98 1.96 0.88 13.12
N LYS A 99 1.62 1.99 13.80
CA LYS A 99 2.59 2.81 14.55
C LYS A 99 3.54 1.96 15.39
N ARG A 100 2.98 0.98 16.13
CA ARG A 100 3.76 0.07 16.99
C ARG A 100 4.75 -0.76 16.21
N MET A 101 4.37 -1.27 15.04
CA MET A 101 5.28 -2.06 14.19
C MET A 101 6.42 -1.19 13.67
N LEU A 102 6.11 0.01 13.17
CA LEU A 102 7.12 0.95 12.70
C LEU A 102 8.08 1.36 13.82
N SER A 103 7.56 1.75 14.99
CA SER A 103 8.40 2.11 16.13
C SER A 103 9.31 0.96 16.58
N ASN A 104 8.82 -0.28 16.55
CA ASN A 104 9.65 -1.44 16.89
C ASN A 104 10.73 -1.70 15.85
N ALA A 105 10.43 -1.57 14.56
CA ALA A 105 11.41 -1.74 13.49
C ALA A 105 12.55 -0.72 13.59
N PHE A 106 12.25 0.56 13.80
CA PHE A 106 13.28 1.58 13.97
C PHE A 106 14.11 1.39 15.24
N LYS A 107 13.52 0.92 16.35
CA LYS A 107 14.26 0.60 17.58
C LYS A 107 15.22 -0.57 17.43
N ILE A 108 14.98 -1.49 16.50
CA ILE A 108 15.93 -2.56 16.19
C ILE A 108 17.17 -1.99 15.49
N ILE A 109 16.99 -0.95 14.66
CA ILE A 109 18.08 -0.24 13.97
C ILE A 109 18.86 0.65 14.96
N ASP A 110 18.15 1.39 15.82
CA ASP A 110 18.73 2.25 16.85
C ASP A 110 19.00 1.47 18.16
N ALA A 111 19.94 0.52 18.11
CA ALA A 111 20.29 -0.33 19.25
C ALA A 111 20.80 0.46 20.48
N GLU A 112 21.32 1.67 20.27
CA GLU A 112 21.82 2.58 21.31
C GLU A 112 20.71 3.46 21.90
N ASN A 113 19.48 3.40 21.35
CA ASN A 113 18.32 4.17 21.77
C ASN A 113 18.59 5.69 21.80
N LYS A 114 19.22 6.18 20.74
CA LYS A 114 19.51 7.60 20.49
C LYS A 114 18.26 8.42 20.16
N GLY A 115 17.19 7.78 19.67
CA GLY A 115 15.98 8.43 19.19
C GLY A 115 16.06 8.88 17.72
N PHE A 116 17.14 8.54 17.02
CA PHE A 116 17.33 8.84 15.60
C PHE A 116 18.26 7.83 14.94
N ILE A 117 18.19 7.75 13.61
CA ILE A 117 19.04 6.89 12.79
C ILE A 117 19.89 7.75 11.87
N ASP A 118 21.15 7.36 11.72
CA ASP A 118 22.08 7.98 10.78
C ASP A 118 21.61 7.69 9.34
N PRO A 119 21.49 8.71 8.45
CA PRO A 119 21.07 8.51 7.08
C PRO A 119 21.91 7.45 6.34
N ASP A 120 23.21 7.35 6.58
CA ASP A 120 24.06 6.36 5.90
C ASP A 120 23.73 4.93 6.33
N VAL A 121 23.36 4.74 7.60
CA VAL A 121 22.90 3.44 8.12
C VAL A 121 21.57 3.05 7.48
N MET A 122 20.62 4.00 7.42
CA MET A 122 19.32 3.75 6.79
C MET A 122 19.47 3.45 5.29
N LYS A 123 20.30 4.20 4.59
CA LYS A 123 20.58 4.01 3.16
C LYS A 123 21.13 2.62 2.89
N LYS A 124 22.12 2.19 3.70
CA LYS A 124 22.68 0.84 3.59
C LYS A 124 21.60 -0.23 3.74
N LEU A 125 20.76 -0.12 4.77
CA LEU A 125 19.68 -1.09 5.01
C LEU A 125 18.68 -1.13 3.85
N LEU A 126 18.24 0.02 3.34
CA LEU A 126 17.29 0.11 2.24
C LEU A 126 17.83 -0.45 0.92
N MET A 127 19.15 -0.39 0.70
CA MET A 127 19.78 -0.85 -0.53
C MET A 127 20.31 -2.29 -0.47
N GLU A 128 20.46 -2.87 0.73
CA GLU A 128 21.06 -4.21 0.90
C GLU A 128 20.07 -5.26 1.43
N GLU A 129 19.02 -4.86 2.16
CA GLU A 129 18.10 -5.78 2.84
C GLU A 129 16.72 -5.82 2.19
N GLY A 130 16.10 -7.01 2.14
CA GLY A 130 14.71 -7.17 1.67
C GLY A 130 14.54 -6.97 0.17
N GLU A 131 13.64 -6.06 -0.22
CA GLU A 131 13.45 -5.58 -1.59
C GLU A 131 14.25 -4.27 -1.75
N PRO A 132 15.44 -4.30 -2.37
CA PRO A 132 16.34 -3.16 -2.38
C PRO A 132 15.77 -1.96 -3.12
N PHE A 133 15.94 -0.79 -2.52
CA PHE A 133 15.61 0.48 -3.13
C PHE A 133 16.71 0.89 -4.11
N SER A 134 16.31 1.53 -5.20
CA SER A 134 17.20 2.32 -6.05
C SER A 134 17.72 3.54 -5.30
N LEU A 135 18.80 4.14 -5.81
CA LEU A 135 19.37 5.34 -5.22
C LEU A 135 18.34 6.49 -5.25
N GLU A 136 17.61 6.58 -6.35
CA GLU A 136 16.56 7.57 -6.58
C GLU A 136 15.43 7.43 -5.53
N GLU A 137 14.97 6.21 -5.25
CA GLU A 137 13.95 5.97 -4.23
C GLU A 137 14.44 6.31 -2.82
N VAL A 138 15.72 6.04 -2.51
CA VAL A 138 16.32 6.45 -1.24
C VAL A 138 16.38 7.96 -1.12
N ASP A 139 16.83 8.65 -2.16
CA ASP A 139 16.95 10.11 -2.16
C ASP A 139 15.58 10.79 -2.03
N GLU A 140 14.56 10.27 -2.71
CA GLU A 140 13.16 10.70 -2.55
C GLU A 140 12.67 10.50 -1.11
N MET A 141 12.91 9.32 -0.52
CA MET A 141 12.55 9.06 0.87
C MET A 141 13.26 10.01 1.84
N PHE A 142 14.55 10.26 1.63
CA PHE A 142 15.38 11.10 2.50
C PHE A 142 15.00 12.56 2.44
N SER A 143 14.48 13.05 1.31
CA SER A 143 13.95 14.41 1.18
C SER A 143 12.83 14.72 2.20
N VAL A 144 12.14 13.68 2.69
CA VAL A 144 11.09 13.77 3.70
C VAL A 144 11.58 13.31 5.07
N ALA A 145 12.40 12.26 5.12
CA ALA A 145 12.77 11.58 6.37
C ALA A 145 13.91 12.27 7.14
N VAL A 146 14.85 12.93 6.46
CA VAL A 146 16.04 13.50 7.09
C VAL A 146 15.74 14.90 7.60
N ASN A 147 16.02 15.13 8.89
CA ASN A 147 15.91 16.46 9.47
C ASN A 147 17.03 17.37 8.93
N GLN A 148 16.65 18.48 8.29
CA GLN A 148 17.58 19.40 7.62
C GLN A 148 18.57 20.10 8.55
N ASP A 149 18.19 20.34 9.81
CA ASP A 149 19.03 21.07 10.78
C ASP A 149 19.99 20.14 11.53
N LYS A 150 19.55 18.91 11.80
CA LYS A 150 20.24 17.96 12.68
C LYS A 150 20.94 16.82 11.93
N ASN A 151 20.68 16.70 10.62
CA ASN A 151 21.22 15.66 9.74
C ASN A 151 21.03 14.23 10.30
N GLY A 152 19.78 13.86 10.57
CA GLY A 152 19.40 12.55 11.10
C GLY A 152 17.92 12.24 10.89
N ILE A 153 17.57 10.96 10.90
CA ILE A 153 16.19 10.49 10.75
C ILE A 153 15.59 10.30 12.15
N TYR A 154 14.83 11.29 12.60
CA TYR A 154 14.10 11.24 13.87
C TYR A 154 12.81 10.46 13.67
N TYR A 155 12.89 9.15 13.91
CA TYR A 155 11.87 8.22 13.44
C TYR A 155 10.50 8.40 14.09
N ASP A 156 10.39 8.94 15.31
CA ASP A 156 9.07 9.19 15.91
C ASP A 156 8.30 10.27 15.12
N ASP A 157 8.99 11.32 14.67
CA ASP A 157 8.41 12.37 13.82
C ASP A 157 8.13 11.81 12.42
N TYR A 158 9.07 11.07 11.85
CA TYR A 158 8.91 10.47 10.52
C TYR A 158 7.75 9.46 10.48
N ILE A 159 7.54 8.66 11.53
CA ILE A 159 6.39 7.76 11.65
C ILE A 159 5.07 8.54 11.64
N LEU A 160 5.01 9.71 12.28
CA LEU A 160 3.80 10.54 12.22
C LEU A 160 3.52 11.00 10.79
N THR A 161 4.56 11.38 10.03
CA THR A 161 4.44 11.68 8.60
C THR A 161 3.96 10.49 7.79
N LEU A 162 4.47 9.27 8.04
CA LEU A 162 4.04 8.05 7.34
C LEU A 162 2.59 7.62 7.68
N LEU A 163 2.11 8.02 8.85
CA LEU A 163 0.76 7.71 9.31
C LEU A 163 -0.27 8.77 8.93
N ASP A 164 0.17 9.92 8.43
CA ASP A 164 -0.73 10.98 7.97
C ASP A 164 -1.49 10.51 6.72
N GLU A 165 -2.81 10.47 6.83
CA GLU A 165 -3.71 10.03 5.77
C GLU A 165 -3.74 10.99 4.58
N GLN A 166 -3.35 12.27 4.76
CA GLN A 166 -3.28 13.24 3.66
C GLN A 166 -2.08 13.02 2.72
N MET A 167 -1.06 12.30 3.19
CA MET A 167 0.15 11.96 2.42
C MET A 167 0.04 10.60 1.72
N ARG A 168 -1.06 9.86 1.94
CA ARG A 168 -1.31 8.57 1.29
C ARG A 168 -2.01 8.83 -0.04
N VAL A 169 -1.30 8.53 -1.13
CA VAL A 169 -1.73 8.68 -2.54
C VAL A 169 -3.15 8.14 -2.76
#